data_AF-A0A3P7KSR3-F1
#
_entry.id   AF-A0A3P7KSR3-F1
#
_cell.length_a   1.000
_cell.length_b   1.000
_cell.length_c   1.000
_cell.angle_alpha   90.00
_cell.angle_beta   90.00
_cell.angle_gamma   90.00
#
_symmetry.space_group_name_H-M   'P 1'
#
loop_
_entity.id
_entity.type
_entity.pdbx_description
1 polymer ?
#
loop_
_entity_poly.entity_id
_entity_poly.type
_entity_poly.pdbx_seq_one_letter_code
_entity_poly.pdbx_strand_id
1 'polypeptide(L)' 'MLSRKYFKGAQFDERVSGKGLVAVVTGANSGIGLETVRGLNLAKVKVYMLCRDENRGSEARIKLA' A
#
# COMPACT_ATOMS: atom_id res chain seq x y z
N MET A 1 11.41 -7.16 -21.87
CA MET A 1 10.30 -7.55 -20.98
C MET A 1 10.62 -8.77 -20.09
N LEU A 2 11.41 -9.74 -20.57
CA LEU A 2 11.82 -10.94 -19.79
C LEU A 2 12.75 -10.63 -18.60
N SER A 3 13.77 -9.80 -18.79
CA SER A 3 14.82 -9.51 -17.80
C SER A 3 14.27 -9.00 -16.46
N ARG A 4 13.26 -8.13 -16.49
CA ARG A 4 12.62 -7.57 -15.29
C ARG A 4 11.93 -8.62 -14.40
N LYS A 5 11.48 -9.73 -14.99
CA LYS A 5 10.89 -10.85 -14.23
C LYS A 5 11.95 -11.63 -13.47
N TYR A 6 13.14 -11.82 -14.06
CA TYR A 6 14.25 -12.54 -13.42
C TYR A 6 14.90 -11.75 -12.27
N PHE A 7 15.03 -10.42 -12.39
CA PHE A 7 15.66 -9.60 -11.35
C PHE A 7 14.73 -9.24 -10.16
N LYS A 8 13.42 -9.46 -10.28
CA LYS A 8 12.44 -9.05 -9.26
C LYS A 8 12.35 -9.99 -8.06
N GLY A 9 12.96 -11.17 -8.12
CA GLY A 9 12.84 -12.21 -7.09
C GLY A 9 11.45 -12.85 -7.04
N ALA A 10 11.23 -13.75 -6.08
CA ALA A 10 9.94 -14.38 -5.84
C ALA A 10 8.84 -13.33 -5.68
N GLN A 11 7.70 -13.51 -6.35
CA GLN A 11 6.56 -12.61 -6.25
C GLN A 11 5.50 -13.27 -5.38
N PHE A 12 4.91 -12.49 -4.47
CA PHE A 12 3.74 -12.91 -3.71
C PHE A 12 2.49 -12.68 -4.56
N ASP A 13 1.84 -13.77 -4.98
CA ASP A 13 0.67 -13.76 -5.88
C ASP A 13 -0.61 -14.34 -5.24
N GLU A 14 -0.51 -14.82 -4.01
CA GLU A 14 -1.64 -15.34 -3.25
C GLU A 14 -2.64 -14.24 -2.86
N ARG A 15 -3.93 -14.57 -2.98
CA ARG A 15 -5.03 -13.70 -2.52
C ARG A 15 -5.38 -14.00 -1.07
N VAL A 16 -4.67 -13.35 -0.16
CA VAL A 16 -4.96 -13.37 1.27
C VAL A 16 -5.88 -12.22 1.69
N SER A 17 -6.76 -12.46 2.66
CA SER A 17 -7.63 -11.43 3.26
C SER A 17 -7.17 -11.13 4.68
N GLY A 18 -6.79 -9.88 4.93
CA GLY A 18 -6.50 -9.32 6.25
C GLY A 18 -7.70 -8.61 6.90
N LYS A 19 -8.94 -8.97 6.52
CA LYS A 19 -10.16 -8.42 7.13
C LYS A 19 -10.10 -8.56 8.66
N GLY A 20 -10.36 -7.47 9.38
CA GLY A 20 -10.31 -7.42 10.85
C GLY A 20 -8.95 -7.01 11.41
N LEU A 21 -7.90 -6.97 10.58
CA LEU A 21 -6.60 -6.43 10.95
C LEU A 21 -6.57 -4.91 10.77
N VAL A 22 -5.70 -4.28 11.57
CA VAL A 22 -5.40 -2.85 11.52
C VAL A 22 -3.92 -2.66 11.27
N ALA A 23 -3.56 -1.77 10.35
CA ALA A 23 -2.18 -1.39 10.08
C ALA A 23 -2.01 0.13 10.17
N VAL A 24 -0.81 0.55 10.58
CA VAL A 24 -0.41 1.96 10.62
C VAL A 24 0.79 2.12 9.69
N VAL A 25 0.72 3.04 8.73
CA VAL A 25 1.78 3.24 7.74
C VAL A 25 2.29 4.67 7.79
N THR A 26 3.58 4.85 8.07
CA THR A 26 4.28 6.13 8.01
C THR A 26 4.76 6.44 6.60
N GLY A 27 4.77 7.72 6.20
CA GLY A 27 5.16 8.09 4.84
C GLY A 27 4.16 7.59 3.79
N ALA A 28 2.91 7.37 4.21
CA ALA A 28 1.85 6.75 3.42
C ALA A 28 1.39 7.60 2.22
N ASN A 29 1.83 8.85 2.10
CA ASN A 29 1.42 9.76 1.03
C ASN A 29 2.22 9.61 -0.28
N SER A 30 3.29 8.81 -0.32
CA SER A 30 4.10 8.65 -1.53
C SER A 30 4.94 7.37 -1.55
N GLY A 31 5.53 7.06 -2.71
CA GLY A 31 6.52 5.99 -2.87
C GLY A 31 6.04 4.62 -2.36
N ILE A 32 6.95 3.91 -1.69
CA ILE A 32 6.68 2.55 -1.17
C ILE A 32 5.58 2.57 -0.10
N GLY A 33 5.48 3.63 0.71
CA GLY A 33 4.43 3.76 1.72
C GLY A 33 3.04 3.78 1.09
N LEU A 34 2.86 4.52 0.00
CA LEU A 34 1.59 4.57 -0.73
C LEU A 34 1.22 3.21 -1.34
N GLU A 35 2.18 2.53 -1.99
CA GLU A 35 1.94 1.20 -2.57
C GLU A 35 1.67 0.14 -1.49
N THR A 36 2.27 0.29 -0.31
CA THR A 36 2.00 -0.57 0.85
C THR A 36 0.56 -0.39 1.33
N VAL A 37 0.08 0.86 1.47
CA VAL A 37 -1.33 1.14 1.79
C VAL A 37 -2.25 0.53 0.74
N ARG A 38 -1.92 0.65 -0.55
CA ARG A 38 -2.69 0.06 -1.64
C ARG A 38 -2.83 -1.46 -1.50
N GLY A 39 -1.70 -2.15 -1.30
CA GLY A 39 -1.70 -3.61 -1.11
C GLY A 39 -2.51 -4.04 0.11
N LEU A 40 -2.33 -3.37 1.25
CA LEU A 40 -3.07 -3.65 2.48
C LEU A 40 -4.58 -3.40 2.33
N ASN A 41 -4.96 -2.30 1.67
CA ASN A 41 -6.37 -1.98 1.42
C ASN A 41 -7.03 -3.01 0.48
N LEU A 42 -6.34 -3.44 -0.58
CA LEU A 42 -6.79 -4.53 -1.45
C LEU A 42 -6.98 -5.85 -0.68
N ALA A 43 -6.16 -6.09 0.34
CA ALA A 43 -6.28 -7.22 1.27
C ALA A 43 -7.35 -7.00 2.36
N LYS A 44 -8.16 -5.94 2.30
CA LYS A 44 -9.24 -5.60 3.27
C LYS A 44 -8.74 -5.26 4.69
N VAL A 45 -7.49 -4.85 4.84
CA VAL A 45 -6.94 -4.35 6.10
C VAL A 45 -7.41 -2.92 6.33
N LYS A 46 -7.76 -2.55 7.57
CA LYS A 46 -8.03 -1.14 7.92
C LYS A 46 -6.69 -0.42 8.09
N VAL A 47 -6.42 0.59 7.26
CA VAL A 47 -5.12 1.29 7.29
C VAL A 47 -5.27 2.72 7.82
N TYR A 48 -4.46 3.07 8.82
CA TYR A 48 -4.25 4.45 9.25
C TYR A 48 -3.00 5.01 8.57
N MET A 49 -3.20 6.01 7.72
CA MET A 49 -2.12 6.69 7.00
C MET A 49 -1.53 7.81 7.86
N LEU A 50 -0.26 7.68 8.24
CA LEU A 50 0.47 8.73 8.94
C LEU A 50 1.24 9.58 7.91
N CYS A 51 0.76 10.81 7.75
CA CYS A 51 1.29 11.82 6.83
C CYS A 51 1.71 13.06 7.64
N ARG A 52 2.80 13.72 7.24
CA ARG A 52 3.24 14.98 7.86
C ARG A 52 2.37 16.17 7.44
N ASP A 53 1.80 16.09 6.24
CA ASP A 53 0.96 17.12 5.63
C ASP A 53 -0.42 16.51 5.32
N GLU A 54 -1.47 17.14 5.83
CA GLU A 54 -2.84 16.64 5.73
C GLU A 54 -3.38 16.71 4.31
N ASN A 55 -3.08 17.78 3.56
CA ASN A 55 -3.54 17.95 2.18
C ASN A 55 -2.96 16.86 1.29
N ARG A 56 -1.64 16.63 1.39
CA ARG A 56 -0.96 15.55 0.65
C ARG A 56 -1.47 14.17 1.07
N GLY A 57 -1.83 14.00 2.34
CA GLY A 57 -2.46 12.78 2.83
C GLY A 57 -3.85 12.54 2.22
N SER A 58 -4.66 13.59 2.13
CA SER A 58 -6.00 13.53 1.53
C SER A 58 -5.93 13.22 0.03
N GLU A 59 -5.04 13.88 -0.71
CA GLU A 59 -4.78 13.58 -2.13
C GLU A 59 -4.35 12.13 -2.33
N ALA A 60 -3.42 11.63 -1.49
CA ALA A 60 -2.97 10.25 -1.55
C ALA A 60 -4.11 9.25 -1.29
N ARG A 61 -4.97 9.55 -0.32
CA ARG A 61 -6.17 8.74 -0.05
C ARG A 61 -7.13 8.71 -1.23
N ILE A 62 -7.30 9.83 -1.95
CA ILE A 62 -8.13 9.89 -3.16
C ILE A 62 -7.54 9.01 -4.28
N LYS A 63 -6.20 8.99 -4.43
CA LYS A 63 -5.51 8.11 -5.42
C LYS A 63 -5.66 6.61 -5.13
N LEU A 64 -6.00 6.25 -3.88
CA LEU A 64 -6.17 4.87 -3.43
C LEU A 64 -7.62 4.37 -3.52
N ALA A 65 -8.58 5.27 -3.79
CA ALA A 65 -9.98 4.94 -4.05
C ALA A 65 -10.13 4.34 -5.46
#